data_AF-A0A5D4RTH7-F1
#
_entry.id   AF-A0A5D4RTH7-F1
#
_cell.length_a   1.000
_cell.length_b   1.000
_cell.length_c   1.000
_cell.angle_alpha   90.00
_cell.angle_beta   90.00
_cell.angle_gamma   90.00
#
_symmetry.space_group_name_H-M   'P 1'
#
loop_
_entity.id
_entity.type
_entity.pdbx_description
1 polymer ?
#
loop_
_entity_poly.entity_id
_entity_poly.type
_entity_poly.pdbx_seq_one_letter_code
_entity_poly.pdbx_strand_id
1 'polypeptide(L)'
;MKRVQGNTGSCQNPTQNDRTILLRWLILIVERVLSVRVDRVNLVLPEKCRESQQLYGFFKGLGVEGKEGIQFSVTPMGAKPALMLRRAEVDRPGIWLEGEGVEPFSYRNAGIPIETSMGGRCSPSLTRSASTVDDGTLTIEEVKDLLGEIVSGIDHIGVNLPVNMLPRKQWEGLKQDLSKGTALYRYPGHEWPFILPTTDVEYQSGQIECHSPRGPKFEWVYDEEAREPVIQLALRTSAERAKVEKLLPGPKAYSIPGLETHFRSVNVRSPWKGIGLRVDVYYADALEADWVTGKWLAEEGGRIHSQKG
;
A
#
# COMPACT_ATOMS: atom_id res chain seq x y z
N MET A 1 18.31 -38.99 -20.27
CA MET A 1 17.77 -38.05 -19.25
C MET A 1 18.37 -36.67 -19.49
N LYS A 2 17.57 -35.67 -19.91
CA LYS A 2 18.03 -34.27 -19.99
C LYS A 2 17.72 -33.58 -18.66
N ARG A 3 18.72 -33.02 -17.97
CA ARG A 3 18.49 -32.09 -16.85
C ARG A 3 18.04 -30.75 -17.44
N VAL A 4 16.86 -30.29 -17.06
CA VAL A 4 16.45 -28.89 -17.28
C VAL A 4 17.08 -28.07 -16.16
N GLN A 5 17.99 -27.14 -16.51
CA GLN A 5 18.44 -26.12 -15.57
C GLN A 5 17.33 -25.09 -15.42
N GLY A 6 16.70 -25.04 -14.24
CA GLY A 6 15.77 -23.98 -13.88
C GLY A 6 16.54 -22.67 -13.72
N ASN A 7 16.30 -21.72 -14.62
CA ASN A 7 16.94 -20.41 -14.57
C ASN A 7 16.23 -19.55 -13.51
N THR A 8 16.68 -19.62 -12.26
CA THR A 8 16.15 -18.80 -11.16
C THR A 8 16.71 -17.38 -11.26
N GLY A 9 16.02 -16.54 -12.03
CA GLY A 9 16.33 -15.10 -12.10
C GLY A 9 16.07 -14.44 -10.74
N SER A 10 17.13 -14.19 -9.98
CA SER A 10 17.09 -13.21 -8.89
C SER A 10 16.95 -11.81 -9.48
N CYS A 11 16.23 -10.93 -8.78
CA CYS A 11 15.97 -9.58 -9.26
C CYS A 11 17.30 -8.81 -9.24
N GLN A 12 17.85 -8.54 -10.43
CA GLN A 12 19.28 -8.28 -10.61
C GLN A 12 19.72 -6.96 -9.96
N ASN A 13 20.93 -6.96 -9.39
CA ASN A 13 21.59 -5.74 -8.94
C ASN A 13 21.84 -4.80 -10.12
N PRO A 14 21.50 -3.50 -10.03
CA PRO A 14 21.97 -2.52 -10.99
C PRO A 14 23.50 -2.46 -10.99
N THR A 15 24.09 -2.34 -12.18
CA THR A 15 25.54 -2.28 -12.34
C THR A 15 26.12 -0.99 -11.74
N GLN A 16 27.39 -1.07 -11.35
CA GLN A 16 28.05 -0.07 -10.50
C GLN A 16 28.43 1.22 -11.26
N ASN A 17 27.44 2.01 -11.68
CA ASN A 17 27.65 3.38 -12.17
C ASN A 17 26.48 4.36 -11.90
N ASP A 18 25.48 3.97 -11.10
CA ASP A 18 24.35 4.83 -10.74
C ASP A 18 24.67 5.81 -9.59
N ARG A 19 25.30 6.94 -9.92
CA ARG A 19 25.43 8.10 -9.01
C ARG A 19 24.26 9.10 -9.10
N THR A 20 23.20 8.80 -9.86
CA THR A 20 22.17 9.81 -10.22
C THR A 20 20.71 9.29 -10.22
N ILE A 21 20.40 8.10 -9.69
CA ILE A 21 19.06 7.46 -9.82
C ILE A 21 18.36 7.19 -8.46
N LEU A 22 18.95 7.60 -7.34
CA LEU A 22 18.48 7.24 -6.00
C LEU A 22 17.32 8.09 -5.43
N LEU A 23 16.82 9.09 -6.17
CA LEU A 23 15.63 9.86 -5.78
C LEU A 23 14.70 10.16 -6.97
N ARG A 24 13.83 9.19 -7.23
CA ARG A 24 12.64 9.28 -8.10
C ARG A 24 11.41 8.65 -7.43
N TRP A 25 11.42 8.62 -6.09
CA TRP A 25 10.31 8.14 -5.29
C TRP A 25 9.60 9.34 -4.67
N LEU A 26 8.30 9.41 -4.95
CA LEU A 26 7.34 10.36 -4.44
C LEU A 26 7.38 11.82 -4.96
N ILE A 27 6.19 12.25 -5.39
CA ILE A 27 5.75 13.64 -5.61
C ILE A 27 6.51 14.44 -6.66
N LEU A 28 5.85 14.50 -7.81
CA LEU A 28 5.37 15.74 -8.38
C LEU A 28 3.99 15.46 -9.02
N ILE A 29 2.92 15.89 -8.38
CA ILE A 29 1.62 15.95 -9.06
C ILE A 29 1.74 17.02 -10.12
N VAL A 30 1.73 16.62 -11.40
CA VAL A 30 1.58 17.57 -12.48
C VAL A 30 0.18 18.16 -12.35
N GLU A 31 0.09 19.49 -12.22
CA GLU A 31 -1.10 20.29 -11.90
C GLU A 31 -2.30 20.06 -12.85
N ARG A 32 -2.12 19.29 -13.92
CA ARG A 32 -3.14 18.95 -14.94
C ARG A 32 -3.95 17.68 -14.66
N VAL A 33 -3.54 16.79 -13.76
CA VAL A 33 -4.03 15.38 -13.79
C VAL A 33 -5.29 15.12 -12.95
N LEU A 34 -5.54 15.90 -11.88
CA LEU A 34 -6.55 15.52 -10.87
C LEU A 34 -7.86 16.31 -10.95
N SER A 35 -8.20 16.89 -12.10
CA SER A 35 -9.58 17.31 -12.41
C SER A 35 -10.48 16.14 -12.86
N VAL A 36 -9.93 14.92 -12.92
CA VAL A 36 -10.60 13.70 -13.38
C VAL A 36 -10.75 12.71 -12.23
N ARG A 37 -11.86 11.97 -12.24
CA ARG A 37 -12.17 10.91 -11.29
C ARG A 37 -11.15 9.77 -11.40
N VAL A 38 -10.59 9.32 -10.27
CA VAL A 38 -9.76 8.11 -10.26
C VAL A 38 -10.67 6.88 -10.23
N ASP A 39 -10.60 6.07 -11.28
CA ASP A 39 -11.37 4.83 -11.42
C ASP A 39 -10.63 3.61 -10.84
N ARG A 40 -9.29 3.65 -10.83
CA ARG A 40 -8.45 2.51 -10.40
C ARG A 40 -7.23 2.97 -9.60
N VAL A 41 -6.94 2.24 -8.53
CA VAL A 41 -5.65 2.24 -7.85
C VAL A 41 -4.95 0.92 -8.16
N ASN A 42 -3.77 1.00 -8.76
CA ASN A 42 -3.02 -0.16 -9.22
C ASN A 42 -1.76 -0.35 -8.36
N LEU A 43 -1.63 -1.47 -7.66
CA LEU A 43 -0.31 -1.98 -7.29
C LEU A 43 0.28 -2.68 -8.51
N VAL A 44 1.32 -2.09 -9.09
CA VAL A 44 2.05 -2.64 -10.24
C VAL A 44 3.30 -3.34 -9.72
N LEU A 45 3.47 -4.61 -10.06
CA LEU A 45 4.63 -5.42 -9.69
C LEU A 45 5.56 -5.68 -10.90
N PRO A 46 6.89 -5.79 -10.68
CA PRO A 46 7.85 -6.24 -11.70
C PRO A 46 7.50 -7.60 -12.28
N GLU A 47 7.19 -7.68 -13.57
CA GLU A 47 6.77 -8.94 -14.21
C GLU A 47 7.86 -10.03 -14.19
N LYS A 48 9.13 -9.61 -14.26
CA LYS A 48 10.32 -10.46 -14.41
C LYS A 48 11.00 -10.84 -13.09
N CYS A 49 10.38 -10.54 -11.94
CA CYS A 49 10.92 -10.84 -10.60
C CYS A 49 10.13 -12.01 -9.96
N ARG A 50 10.82 -13.06 -9.47
CA ARG A 50 10.18 -14.30 -8.97
C ARG A 50 9.21 -14.00 -7.82
N GLU A 51 9.62 -13.15 -6.91
CA GLU A 51 8.90 -12.76 -5.70
C GLU A 51 7.62 -11.98 -6.06
N SER A 52 7.64 -11.21 -7.15
CA SER A 52 6.44 -10.58 -7.71
C SER A 52 5.44 -11.60 -8.26
N GLN A 53 5.93 -12.71 -8.82
CA GLN A 53 5.09 -13.81 -9.31
C GLN A 53 4.51 -14.63 -8.15
N GLN A 54 5.27 -14.83 -7.06
CA GLN A 54 4.78 -15.44 -5.83
C GLN A 54 3.69 -14.56 -5.18
N LEU A 55 3.90 -13.25 -5.08
CA LEU A 55 2.92 -12.31 -4.52
C LEU A 55 1.66 -12.21 -5.39
N TYR A 56 1.80 -12.13 -6.72
CA TYR A 56 0.66 -12.18 -7.65
C TYR A 56 -0.10 -13.52 -7.55
N GLY A 57 0.62 -14.63 -7.41
CA GLY A 57 0.05 -15.96 -7.21
C GLY A 57 -0.70 -16.12 -5.88
N PHE A 58 -0.26 -15.47 -4.82
CA PHE A 58 -0.95 -15.42 -3.53
C PHE A 58 -2.29 -14.69 -3.60
N PHE A 59 -2.39 -13.63 -4.40
CA PHE A 59 -3.64 -12.91 -4.62
C PHE A 59 -4.56 -13.54 -5.67
N LYS A 60 -4.10 -14.57 -6.40
CA LYS A 60 -4.90 -15.25 -7.41
C LYS A 60 -6.06 -16.02 -6.76
N GLY A 61 -7.29 -15.68 -7.14
CA GLY A 61 -8.52 -16.22 -6.55
C GLY A 61 -9.16 -15.33 -5.48
N LEU A 62 -8.43 -14.32 -4.97
CA LEU A 62 -8.99 -13.30 -4.06
C LEU A 62 -9.65 -12.11 -4.80
N GLY A 63 -9.61 -12.14 -6.14
CA GLY A 63 -10.23 -11.16 -7.03
C GLY A 63 -10.45 -11.76 -8.42
N VAL A 64 -11.02 -10.97 -9.33
CA VAL A 64 -11.31 -11.37 -10.71
C VAL A 64 -10.06 -11.18 -11.56
N GLU A 65 -9.50 -12.26 -12.10
CA GLU A 65 -8.37 -12.20 -13.04
C GLU A 65 -8.87 -11.82 -14.44
N GLY A 66 -8.29 -10.76 -15.00
CA GLY A 66 -8.54 -10.28 -16.36
C GLY A 66 -7.23 -10.09 -17.13
N LYS A 67 -7.34 -9.55 -18.35
CA LYS A 67 -6.17 -9.33 -19.23
C LYS A 67 -5.12 -8.37 -18.64
N GLU A 68 -5.56 -7.43 -17.80
CA GLU A 68 -4.70 -6.35 -17.28
C GLU A 68 -4.08 -6.67 -15.91
N GLY A 69 -4.59 -7.70 -15.22
CA GLY A 69 -4.24 -8.07 -13.84
C GLY A 69 -5.41 -8.66 -13.06
N ILE A 70 -5.30 -8.68 -11.73
CA ILE A 70 -6.38 -9.09 -10.81
C ILE A 70 -7.09 -7.82 -10.33
N GLN A 71 -8.40 -7.73 -10.57
CA GLN A 71 -9.25 -6.67 -10.02
C GLN A 71 -9.98 -7.17 -8.77
N PHE A 72 -9.87 -6.44 -7.66
CA PHE A 72 -10.60 -6.76 -6.44
C PHE A 72 -11.98 -6.11 -6.46
N SER A 73 -12.96 -6.78 -5.84
CA SER A 73 -14.34 -6.32 -5.79
C SER A 73 -14.45 -4.92 -5.14
N VAL A 74 -15.21 -4.06 -5.82
CA VAL A 74 -15.58 -2.72 -5.34
C VAL A 74 -17.09 -2.69 -5.13
N THR A 75 -17.49 -2.06 -4.05
CA THR A 75 -18.87 -2.01 -3.56
C THR A 75 -19.12 -0.62 -2.95
N PRO A 76 -20.31 -0.01 -3.15
CA PRO A 76 -21.42 -0.48 -4.00
C PRO A 76 -21.03 -0.59 -5.49
N MET A 77 -21.87 -1.25 -6.30
CA MET A 77 -21.59 -1.44 -7.73
C MET A 77 -21.45 -0.08 -8.43
N GLY A 78 -20.40 0.09 -9.24
CA GLY A 78 -20.06 1.37 -9.88
C GLY A 78 -19.32 2.37 -8.98
N ALA A 79 -19.00 2.00 -7.73
CA ALA A 79 -18.12 2.81 -6.89
C ALA A 79 -16.66 2.78 -7.37
N LYS A 80 -15.95 3.87 -7.13
CA LYS A 80 -14.60 4.15 -7.60
C LYS A 80 -13.73 4.73 -6.47
N PRO A 81 -12.42 4.41 -6.41
CA PRO A 81 -11.71 3.55 -7.34
C PRO A 81 -11.86 2.05 -7.01
N ALA A 82 -11.71 1.20 -8.03
CA ALA A 82 -11.41 -0.21 -7.84
C ALA A 82 -9.92 -0.40 -7.48
N LEU A 83 -9.60 -1.46 -6.74
CA LEU A 83 -8.21 -1.86 -6.48
C LEU A 83 -7.79 -2.91 -7.52
N MET A 84 -6.59 -2.77 -8.07
CA MET A 84 -6.01 -3.73 -9.02
C MET A 84 -4.58 -4.13 -8.66
N LEU A 85 -4.25 -5.39 -8.88
CA LEU A 85 -2.89 -5.91 -8.87
C LEU A 85 -2.46 -6.24 -10.29
N ARG A 86 -1.42 -5.57 -10.79
CA ARG A 86 -0.94 -5.70 -12.17
C ARG A 86 0.52 -6.12 -12.20
N ARG A 87 0.95 -6.67 -13.33
CA ARG A 87 2.37 -6.93 -13.63
C ARG A 87 2.75 -6.14 -14.87
N ALA A 88 3.95 -5.56 -14.87
CA ALA A 88 4.48 -4.78 -15.98
C ALA A 88 6.00 -4.88 -16.06
N GLU A 89 6.56 -4.45 -17.19
CA GLU A 89 8.01 -4.24 -17.35
C GLU A 89 8.49 -3.01 -16.57
N VAL A 90 8.62 -3.17 -15.26
CA VAL A 90 9.17 -2.19 -14.31
C VAL A 90 10.20 -2.87 -13.41
N ASP A 91 11.26 -2.15 -13.01
CA ASP A 91 12.35 -2.72 -12.20
C ASP A 91 11.97 -2.90 -10.72
N ARG A 92 10.91 -2.23 -10.28
CA ARG A 92 10.47 -2.13 -8.88
C ARG A 92 8.96 -1.84 -8.83
N PRO A 93 8.25 -2.28 -7.78
CA PRO A 93 6.80 -2.13 -7.68
C PRO A 93 6.43 -0.66 -7.45
N GLY A 94 5.22 -0.28 -7.82
CA GLY A 94 4.73 1.09 -7.63
C GLY A 94 3.21 1.20 -7.63
N ILE A 95 2.71 2.37 -7.24
CA ILE A 95 1.28 2.68 -7.16
C ILE A 95 0.90 3.62 -8.31
N TRP A 96 -0.01 3.21 -9.19
CA TRP A 96 -0.52 4.06 -10.28
C TRP A 96 -2.01 4.34 -10.11
N LEU A 97 -2.39 5.60 -10.27
CA LEU A 97 -3.78 6.07 -10.25
C LEU A 97 -4.23 6.28 -11.70
N GLU A 98 -5.33 5.66 -12.11
CA GLU A 98 -5.87 5.74 -13.48
C GLU A 98 -7.34 6.20 -13.46
N GLY A 99 -7.78 6.87 -14.53
CA GLY A 99 -9.16 7.33 -14.73
C GLY A 99 -9.51 7.54 -16.20
N GLU A 100 -10.80 7.54 -16.53
CA GLU A 100 -11.33 7.72 -17.89
C GLU A 100 -10.91 9.05 -18.52
N GLY A 101 -10.58 9.02 -19.82
CA GLY A 101 -10.10 10.21 -20.55
C GLY A 101 -8.65 10.59 -20.29
N VAL A 102 -7.97 9.91 -19.37
CA VAL A 102 -6.51 9.96 -19.22
C VAL A 102 -5.92 8.86 -20.10
N GLU A 103 -4.88 9.16 -20.90
CA GLU A 103 -3.98 8.10 -21.39
C GLU A 103 -3.50 7.29 -20.18
N PRO A 104 -3.26 5.96 -20.28
CA PRO A 104 -2.79 5.15 -19.15
C PRO A 104 -1.42 5.65 -18.68
N PHE A 105 -1.44 6.62 -17.76
CA PHE A 105 -0.29 7.43 -17.38
C PHE A 105 0.55 6.61 -16.40
N SER A 106 1.38 5.72 -16.94
CA SER A 106 2.53 5.22 -16.20
C SER A 106 3.29 6.45 -15.71
N TYR A 107 3.41 6.60 -14.38
CA TYR A 107 4.00 7.77 -13.76
C TYR A 107 5.49 7.89 -14.13
N ARG A 108 5.78 8.52 -15.27
CA ARG A 108 7.13 8.70 -15.82
C ARG A 108 7.60 10.12 -15.56
N ASN A 109 8.46 10.23 -14.55
CA ASN A 109 9.39 11.32 -14.29
C ASN A 109 8.79 12.70 -13.97
N ALA A 110 8.57 12.90 -12.68
CA ALA A 110 8.78 14.16 -11.98
C ALA A 110 8.93 13.87 -10.45
N GLY A 111 9.66 14.66 -9.64
CA GLY A 111 10.57 15.73 -10.06
C GLY A 111 11.39 16.50 -8.99
N ILE A 112 11.15 16.36 -7.66
CA ILE A 112 11.92 17.12 -6.64
C ILE A 112 13.24 16.39 -6.29
N PRO A 113 14.42 17.05 -6.33
CA PRO A 113 15.68 16.44 -5.96
C PRO A 113 15.89 16.42 -4.44
N ILE A 114 16.56 15.39 -3.93
CA ILE A 114 17.27 15.43 -2.65
C ILE A 114 18.72 15.02 -2.93
N GLU A 115 19.67 15.79 -2.41
CA GLU A 115 21.08 15.38 -2.34
C GLU A 115 21.32 14.63 -1.03
N THR A 116 22.02 13.50 -1.08
CA THR A 116 22.44 12.79 0.14
C THR A 116 23.60 13.53 0.82
N SER A 117 23.30 14.49 1.69
CA SER A 117 24.28 15.08 2.60
C SER A 117 24.38 14.28 3.90
N MET A 118 25.28 13.29 3.90
CA MET A 118 25.77 12.68 5.14
C MET A 118 26.47 13.75 6.00
N GLY A 119 25.84 14.23 7.08
CA GLY A 119 26.44 15.29 7.89
C GLY A 119 25.65 15.87 9.07
N GLY A 120 24.65 15.17 9.61
CA GLY A 120 23.90 15.60 10.81
C GLY A 120 24.31 14.80 12.05
N ARG A 121 24.65 15.47 13.17
CA ARG A 121 25.04 14.78 14.41
C ARG A 121 23.85 14.08 15.05
N CYS A 122 23.92 12.76 15.22
CA CYS A 122 22.91 11.99 15.93
C CYS A 122 22.87 12.32 17.43
N SER A 123 21.69 12.63 17.97
CA SER A 123 21.43 12.56 19.42
C SER A 123 21.21 11.11 19.84
N PRO A 124 21.88 10.62 20.90
CA PRO A 124 21.80 9.22 21.30
C PRO A 124 20.66 8.95 22.30
N SER A 125 19.43 8.81 21.81
CA SER A 125 18.33 8.26 22.62
C SER A 125 17.17 7.70 21.78
N LEU A 126 17.30 6.43 21.38
CA LEU A 126 16.22 5.43 21.36
C LEU A 126 16.80 4.10 20.86
N THR A 127 16.88 3.11 21.74
CA THR A 127 17.51 1.81 21.46
C THR A 127 16.59 0.88 20.68
N ARG A 128 16.76 0.84 19.36
CA ARG A 128 16.78 -0.46 18.65
C ARG A 128 17.78 -0.44 17.49
N SER A 129 18.56 -1.51 17.44
CA SER A 129 19.73 -1.65 16.56
C SER A 129 19.39 -1.47 15.08
N ALA A 130 20.30 -0.82 14.37
CA ALA A 130 20.31 -0.78 12.92
C ALA A 130 21.62 -1.42 12.40
N SER A 131 21.60 -2.74 12.18
CA SER A 131 22.59 -3.43 11.33
C SER A 131 22.19 -4.85 10.96
N THR A 132 22.09 -5.11 9.65
CA THR A 132 22.55 -6.32 8.93
C THR A 132 22.20 -7.73 9.43
N VAL A 133 21.61 -8.51 8.51
CA VAL A 133 21.23 -9.95 8.62
C VAL A 133 19.96 -10.16 9.46
N ASP A 134 19.15 -11.13 9.02
CA ASP A 134 17.69 -11.03 9.04
C ASP A 134 17.05 -12.33 9.57
N ASP A 135 17.15 -12.52 10.88
CA ASP A 135 16.54 -13.64 11.62
C ASP A 135 15.05 -13.40 11.99
N GLY A 136 14.48 -12.27 11.55
CA GLY A 136 13.18 -11.77 12.01
C GLY A 136 12.08 -11.61 10.97
N THR A 137 12.41 -11.30 9.70
CA THR A 137 11.38 -11.09 8.67
C THR A 137 11.02 -12.39 7.94
N LEU A 138 9.76 -12.49 7.50
CA LEU A 138 9.29 -13.61 6.67
C LEU A 138 9.55 -13.33 5.19
N THR A 139 9.79 -14.35 4.39
CA THR A 139 9.69 -14.26 2.93
C THR A 139 8.22 -14.22 2.47
N ILE A 140 7.98 -13.73 1.24
CA ILE A 140 6.64 -13.79 0.61
C ILE A 140 6.12 -15.24 0.50
N GLU A 141 7.03 -16.21 0.32
CA GLU A 141 6.70 -17.64 0.29
C GLU A 141 6.25 -18.14 1.68
N GLU A 142 6.97 -17.82 2.75
CA GLU A 142 6.53 -18.15 4.12
C GLU A 142 5.22 -17.46 4.53
N VAL A 143 5.01 -16.19 4.14
CA VAL A 143 3.74 -15.49 4.38
C VAL A 143 2.58 -16.20 3.66
N LYS A 144 2.77 -16.56 2.39
CA LYS A 144 1.78 -17.31 1.61
C LYS A 144 1.47 -18.66 2.26
N ASP A 145 2.48 -19.40 2.69
CA ASP A 145 2.31 -20.75 3.22
C ASP A 145 1.69 -20.75 4.64
N LEU A 146 1.94 -19.71 5.44
CA LEU A 146 1.31 -19.53 6.76
C LEU A 146 -0.14 -19.02 6.68
N LEU A 147 -0.46 -18.15 5.71
CA LEU A 147 -1.72 -17.40 5.67
C LEU A 147 -2.68 -17.83 4.56
N GLY A 148 -2.23 -18.59 3.56
CA GLY A 148 -3.00 -18.90 2.34
C GLY A 148 -4.34 -19.60 2.56
N GLU A 149 -4.47 -20.40 3.63
CA GLU A 149 -5.74 -21.06 3.98
C GLU A 149 -6.71 -20.16 4.76
N ILE A 150 -6.23 -19.08 5.38
CA ILE A 150 -7.04 -18.21 6.24
C ILE A 150 -7.36 -16.85 5.63
N VAL A 151 -6.63 -16.40 4.61
CA VAL A 151 -6.87 -15.10 3.96
C VAL A 151 -8.12 -15.18 3.08
N SER A 152 -9.10 -14.35 3.40
CA SER A 152 -10.40 -14.27 2.71
C SER A 152 -10.48 -13.11 1.70
N GLY A 153 -9.49 -12.21 1.70
CA GLY A 153 -9.34 -11.16 0.70
C GLY A 153 -8.38 -10.05 1.14
N ILE A 154 -8.23 -9.04 0.29
CA ILE A 154 -7.62 -7.76 0.67
C ILE A 154 -8.68 -6.89 1.38
N ASP A 155 -8.27 -6.16 2.40
CA ASP A 155 -8.99 -4.97 2.89
C ASP A 155 -8.62 -3.78 1.98
N HIS A 156 -7.42 -3.22 2.22
CA HIS A 156 -6.78 -2.15 1.46
C HIS A 156 -5.31 -2.49 1.12
N ILE A 157 -4.70 -1.70 0.23
CA ILE A 157 -3.24 -1.61 0.08
C ILE A 157 -2.80 -0.25 0.60
N GLY A 158 -1.69 -0.20 1.34
CA GLY A 158 -1.13 1.04 1.85
C GLY A 158 0.22 1.37 1.23
N VAL A 159 0.60 2.65 1.29
CA VAL A 159 2.00 3.06 1.17
C VAL A 159 2.38 3.92 2.37
N ASN A 160 3.46 3.52 3.04
CA ASN A 160 3.99 4.24 4.20
C ASN A 160 5.18 5.08 3.74
N LEU A 161 5.16 6.35 4.11
CA LEU A 161 5.94 7.41 3.51
C LEU A 161 6.77 8.09 4.61
N PRO A 162 8.08 7.79 4.68
CA PRO A 162 8.95 8.36 5.71
C PRO A 162 8.88 9.89 5.77
N VAL A 163 8.56 10.46 6.94
CA VAL A 163 8.51 11.92 7.13
C VAL A 163 9.85 12.62 6.85
N ASN A 164 10.96 11.89 6.96
CA ASN A 164 12.30 12.38 6.64
C ASN A 164 12.59 12.46 5.13
N MET A 165 11.82 11.74 4.30
CA MET A 165 11.86 11.80 2.83
C MET A 165 10.80 12.74 2.27
N LEU A 166 9.71 12.96 3.03
CA LEU A 166 8.56 13.74 2.60
C LEU A 166 8.30 14.95 3.53
N PRO A 167 8.78 16.17 3.19
CA PRO A 167 8.47 17.36 3.98
C PRO A 167 6.97 17.63 4.11
N ARG A 168 6.51 18.06 5.29
CA ARG A 168 5.08 18.26 5.61
C ARG A 168 4.30 19.08 4.57
N LYS A 169 4.90 20.12 3.98
CA LYS A 169 4.26 20.92 2.91
C LYS A 169 3.94 20.09 1.66
N GLN A 170 4.82 19.16 1.30
CA GLN A 170 4.60 18.26 0.17
C GLN A 170 3.58 17.17 0.50
N TRP A 171 3.54 16.69 1.75
CA TRP A 171 2.48 15.80 2.25
C TRP A 171 1.09 16.45 2.19
N GLU A 172 0.96 17.71 2.63
CA GLU A 172 -0.29 18.46 2.46
C GLU A 172 -0.66 18.63 0.98
N GLY A 173 0.31 18.98 0.13
CA GLY A 173 0.12 19.04 -1.32
C GLY A 173 -0.43 17.73 -1.90
N LEU A 174 0.18 16.59 -1.56
CA LEU A 174 -0.27 15.26 -1.96
C LEU A 174 -1.72 14.98 -1.52
N LYS A 175 -2.08 15.24 -0.26
CA LYS A 175 -3.46 15.05 0.24
C LYS A 175 -4.46 15.95 -0.51
N GLN A 176 -4.10 17.22 -0.71
CA GLN A 176 -4.90 18.19 -1.46
C GLN A 176 -5.13 17.73 -2.90
N ASP A 177 -4.07 17.27 -3.56
CA ASP A 177 -4.13 16.78 -4.94
C ASP A 177 -4.96 15.49 -5.07
N LEU A 178 -4.67 14.46 -4.25
CA LEU A 178 -5.44 13.22 -4.21
C LEU A 178 -6.94 13.47 -4.02
N SER A 179 -7.32 14.41 -3.15
CA SER A 179 -8.73 14.73 -2.87
C SER A 179 -9.53 15.29 -4.06
N LYS A 180 -8.85 15.81 -5.10
CA LYS A 180 -9.50 16.34 -6.32
C LYS A 180 -10.05 15.26 -7.26
N GLY A 181 -9.53 14.02 -7.17
CA GLY A 181 -9.99 12.86 -7.96
C GLY A 181 -10.49 11.67 -7.13
N THR A 182 -10.19 11.62 -5.83
CA THR A 182 -10.51 10.50 -4.92
C THR A 182 -11.36 10.94 -3.74
N ALA A 183 -12.19 10.04 -3.20
CA ALA A 183 -12.91 10.28 -1.95
C ALA A 183 -11.96 9.97 -0.78
N LEU A 184 -11.07 10.92 -0.49
CA LEU A 184 -10.03 10.82 0.53
C LEU A 184 -10.60 11.25 1.90
N TYR A 185 -10.47 10.41 2.93
CA TYR A 185 -10.94 10.64 4.28
C TYR A 185 -9.77 10.61 5.27
N ARG A 186 -9.88 11.31 6.40
CA ARG A 186 -8.87 11.24 7.47
C ARG A 186 -9.08 9.97 8.29
N TYR A 187 -8.01 9.46 8.88
CA TYR A 187 -8.09 8.55 10.03
C TYR A 187 -8.05 9.40 11.31
N PRO A 188 -9.04 9.32 12.23
CA PRO A 188 -9.00 10.04 13.50
C PRO A 188 -7.69 9.81 14.28
N GLY A 189 -7.04 10.89 14.69
CA GLY A 189 -5.81 10.85 15.50
C GLY A 189 -4.49 10.64 14.74
N HIS A 190 -4.50 10.17 13.49
CA HIS A 190 -3.28 9.84 12.75
C HIS A 190 -3.26 10.44 11.32
N GLU A 191 -2.06 10.69 10.79
CA GLU A 191 -1.87 11.19 9.41
C GLU A 191 -1.91 10.07 8.38
N TRP A 192 -2.95 9.23 8.46
CA TRP A 192 -3.13 8.03 7.65
C TRP A 192 -4.41 8.11 6.80
N PRO A 193 -4.54 9.06 5.85
CA PRO A 193 -5.76 9.20 5.08
C PRO A 193 -6.03 8.02 4.14
N PHE A 194 -7.29 7.60 4.11
CA PHE A 194 -7.79 6.47 3.33
C PHE A 194 -8.62 6.94 2.14
N ILE A 195 -8.50 6.25 1.01
CA ILE A 195 -9.41 6.38 -0.13
C ILE A 195 -10.55 5.38 0.07
N LEU A 196 -11.75 5.90 0.32
CA LEU A 196 -12.98 5.11 0.27
C LEU A 196 -13.49 5.02 -1.18
N PRO A 197 -14.02 3.87 -1.60
CA PRO A 197 -14.73 3.77 -2.87
C PRO A 197 -16.11 4.42 -2.74
N THR A 198 -16.43 5.30 -3.67
CA THR A 198 -17.73 5.97 -3.73
C THR A 198 -18.27 5.98 -5.16
N THR A 199 -19.59 5.95 -5.33
CA THR A 199 -20.19 6.24 -6.64
C THR A 199 -19.87 7.67 -7.07
N ASP A 200 -20.10 8.01 -8.34
CA ASP A 200 -19.89 9.38 -8.81
C ASP A 200 -20.92 10.37 -8.20
N VAL A 201 -22.11 9.89 -7.81
CA VAL A 201 -23.11 10.68 -7.07
C VAL A 201 -22.63 11.01 -5.65
N GLU A 202 -22.18 9.99 -4.91
CA GLU A 202 -21.58 10.16 -3.57
C GLU A 202 -20.32 11.04 -3.62
N TYR A 203 -19.53 10.90 -4.69
CA TYR A 203 -18.32 11.68 -4.89
C TYR A 203 -18.62 13.18 -5.07
N GLN A 204 -19.68 13.51 -5.82
CA GLN A 204 -20.10 14.88 -6.09
C GLN A 204 -20.86 15.51 -4.91
N SER A 205 -21.73 14.75 -4.23
CA SER A 205 -22.50 15.24 -3.07
C SER A 205 -21.64 15.40 -1.81
N GLY A 206 -20.56 14.62 -1.68
CA GLY A 206 -19.76 14.55 -0.45
C GLY A 206 -20.35 13.66 0.64
N GLN A 207 -21.51 13.04 0.39
CA GLN A 207 -22.21 12.14 1.31
C GLN A 207 -22.07 10.69 0.81
N ILE A 208 -21.92 9.74 1.73
CA ILE A 208 -21.81 8.30 1.40
C ILE A 208 -22.93 7.49 2.07
N GLU A 209 -23.31 6.39 1.43
CA GLU A 209 -24.34 5.47 1.93
C GLU A 209 -23.72 4.33 2.76
N CYS A 210 -23.67 4.52 4.08
CA CYS A 210 -23.00 3.64 5.04
C CYS A 210 -23.68 2.27 5.30
N HIS A 211 -24.52 1.76 4.38
CA HIS A 211 -25.22 0.48 4.55
C HIS A 211 -24.57 -0.71 3.82
N SER A 212 -23.69 -0.45 2.86
CA SER A 212 -23.02 -1.49 2.06
C SER A 212 -21.57 -1.67 2.53
N PRO A 213 -21.06 -2.92 2.66
CA PRO A 213 -19.64 -3.16 2.81
C PRO A 213 -18.88 -2.46 1.68
N ARG A 214 -17.94 -1.57 2.02
CA ARG A 214 -17.19 -0.74 1.08
C ARG A 214 -15.77 -0.44 1.55
N GLY A 215 -15.26 -1.21 2.52
CA GLY A 215 -13.99 -0.98 3.24
C GLY A 215 -12.85 -0.47 2.34
N PRO A 216 -11.98 0.40 2.91
CA PRO A 216 -11.08 1.27 2.16
C PRO A 216 -10.29 0.54 1.08
N LYS A 217 -9.95 1.24 -0.01
CA LYS A 217 -9.18 0.63 -1.10
C LYS A 217 -7.71 0.97 -1.04
N PHE A 218 -7.37 2.14 -0.52
CA PHE A 218 -5.99 2.56 -0.41
C PHE A 218 -5.71 3.42 0.81
N GLU A 219 -4.55 3.23 1.43
CA GLU A 219 -4.06 4.01 2.57
C GLU A 219 -2.78 4.77 2.21
N TRP A 220 -2.67 6.01 2.65
CA TRP A 220 -1.42 6.77 2.61
C TRP A 220 -0.99 7.05 4.04
N VAL A 221 0.13 6.49 4.50
CA VAL A 221 0.62 6.66 5.87
C VAL A 221 1.78 7.65 5.87
N TYR A 222 1.63 8.80 6.55
CA TYR A 222 2.76 9.67 6.87
C TYR A 222 3.49 9.09 8.09
N ASP A 223 4.62 8.44 7.85
CA ASP A 223 5.22 7.49 8.79
C ASP A 223 6.50 8.05 9.42
N GLU A 224 6.48 8.23 10.74
CA GLU A 224 7.60 8.77 11.53
C GLU A 224 8.66 7.71 11.88
N GLU A 225 8.32 6.41 11.80
CA GLU A 225 9.21 5.30 12.13
C GLU A 225 9.90 4.71 10.88
N ALA A 226 9.22 4.72 9.73
CA ALA A 226 9.76 4.23 8.48
C ALA A 226 11.01 5.01 8.04
N ARG A 227 11.97 4.27 7.45
CA ARG A 227 13.24 4.83 6.94
C ARG A 227 13.38 4.75 5.42
N GLU A 228 12.49 3.99 4.79
CA GLU A 228 12.32 3.83 3.35
C GLU A 228 10.82 3.64 3.08
N PRO A 229 10.30 3.93 1.87
CA PRO A 229 8.88 3.73 1.57
C PRO A 229 8.48 2.26 1.72
N VAL A 230 7.35 1.99 2.40
CA VAL A 230 6.88 0.61 2.64
C VAL A 230 5.57 0.38 1.88
N ILE A 231 5.53 -0.67 1.05
CA ILE A 231 4.25 -1.18 0.52
C ILE A 231 3.60 -2.02 1.61
N GLN A 232 2.35 -1.72 1.93
CA GLN A 232 1.58 -2.39 2.96
C GLN A 232 0.41 -3.15 2.32
N LEU A 233 0.17 -4.37 2.79
CA LEU A 233 -0.92 -5.22 2.32
C LEU A 233 -1.79 -5.58 3.53
N ALA A 234 -2.98 -4.97 3.63
CA ALA A 234 -3.93 -5.30 4.67
C ALA A 234 -4.83 -6.45 4.22
N LEU A 235 -4.76 -7.57 4.94
CA LEU A 235 -5.44 -8.81 4.58
C LEU A 235 -6.58 -9.09 5.56
N ARG A 236 -7.76 -9.35 5.01
CA ARG A 236 -8.88 -9.91 5.75
C ARG A 236 -8.70 -11.41 5.87
N THR A 237 -9.06 -11.97 7.01
CA THR A 237 -9.01 -13.41 7.25
C THR A 237 -10.39 -13.97 7.61
N SER A 238 -10.50 -15.30 7.62
CA SER A 238 -11.59 -16.07 8.22
C SER A 238 -11.23 -16.59 9.63
N ALA A 239 -10.08 -16.16 10.17
CA ALA A 239 -9.52 -16.70 11.40
C ALA A 239 -9.67 -15.72 12.59
N GLU A 240 -10.11 -16.26 13.71
CA GLU A 240 -10.12 -15.54 14.99
C GLU A 240 -8.69 -15.19 15.46
N ARG A 241 -8.58 -14.14 16.27
CA ARG A 241 -7.34 -13.63 16.87
C ARG A 241 -6.36 -14.73 17.32
N ALA A 242 -6.83 -15.69 18.13
CA ALA A 242 -5.98 -16.74 18.70
C ALA A 242 -5.33 -17.65 17.63
N LYS A 243 -5.99 -17.86 16.49
CA LYS A 243 -5.43 -18.62 15.35
C LYS A 243 -4.40 -17.79 14.58
N VAL A 244 -4.65 -16.49 14.39
CA VAL A 244 -3.71 -15.57 13.72
C VAL A 244 -2.44 -15.38 14.56
N GLU A 245 -2.57 -15.10 15.86
CA GLU A 245 -1.42 -14.95 16.77
C GLU A 245 -0.58 -16.24 16.89
N LYS A 246 -1.21 -17.42 16.80
CA LYS A 246 -0.51 -18.71 16.76
C LYS A 246 0.28 -18.94 15.47
N LEU A 247 -0.23 -18.48 14.32
CA LEU A 247 0.47 -18.54 13.03
C LEU A 247 1.59 -17.48 12.94
N LEU A 248 1.38 -16.34 13.58
CA LEU A 248 2.26 -15.16 13.56
C LEU A 248 2.71 -14.78 14.98
N PRO A 249 3.54 -15.62 15.64
CA PRO A 249 4.06 -15.34 16.98
C PRO A 249 5.14 -14.23 16.94
N GLY A 250 5.38 -13.61 18.09
CA GLY A 250 6.57 -12.78 18.29
C GLY A 250 7.86 -13.62 18.27
N PRO A 251 9.00 -13.07 17.83
CA PRO A 251 9.21 -11.69 17.37
C PRO A 251 8.92 -11.47 15.87
N LYS A 252 8.57 -12.52 15.12
CA LYS A 252 8.35 -12.47 13.65
C LYS A 252 7.20 -11.55 13.24
N ALA A 253 6.18 -11.47 14.09
CA ALA A 253 5.10 -10.50 13.98
C ALA A 253 4.98 -9.67 15.25
N TYR A 254 4.44 -8.46 15.08
CA TYR A 254 4.21 -7.49 16.13
C TYR A 254 2.78 -6.95 16.03
N SER A 255 2.42 -6.09 16.97
CA SER A 255 1.18 -5.31 16.94
C SER A 255 1.56 -3.84 17.03
N ILE A 256 0.87 -2.99 16.28
CA ILE A 256 1.06 -1.53 16.36
C ILE A 256 0.38 -1.05 17.66
N PRO A 257 1.02 -0.16 18.45
CA PRO A 257 0.43 0.35 19.69
C PRO A 257 -0.96 0.95 19.47
N GLY A 258 -1.94 0.51 20.28
CA GLY A 258 -3.35 0.90 20.17
C GLY A 258 -4.16 0.13 19.13
N LEU A 259 -3.55 -0.77 18.35
CA LEU A 259 -4.20 -1.60 17.33
C LEU A 259 -4.07 -3.10 17.62
N GLU A 260 -3.64 -3.47 18.84
CA GLU A 260 -3.35 -4.86 19.25
C GLU A 260 -4.58 -5.77 19.20
N THR A 261 -5.78 -5.20 19.26
CA THR A 261 -7.07 -5.88 19.13
C THR A 261 -7.55 -6.05 17.70
N HIS A 262 -6.94 -5.42 16.70
CA HIS A 262 -7.44 -5.43 15.31
C HIS A 262 -6.64 -6.34 14.38
N PHE A 263 -5.31 -6.33 14.46
CA PHE A 263 -4.45 -7.10 13.55
C PHE A 263 -3.04 -7.42 14.09
N ARG A 264 -2.33 -8.29 13.36
CA ARG A 264 -0.88 -8.52 13.50
C ARG A 264 -0.14 -7.97 12.28
N SER A 265 0.94 -7.24 12.52
CA SER A 265 1.84 -6.74 11.48
C SER A 265 3.05 -7.64 11.33
N VAL A 266 3.44 -7.91 10.08
CA VAL A 266 4.63 -8.67 9.70
C VAL A 266 5.46 -7.82 8.75
N ASN A 267 6.74 -7.63 9.09
CA ASN A 267 7.71 -7.14 8.12
C ASN A 267 8.14 -8.32 7.24
N VAL A 268 8.01 -8.14 5.93
CA VAL A 268 8.32 -9.14 4.92
C VAL A 268 9.61 -8.75 4.22
N ARG A 269 10.50 -9.72 3.99
CA ARG A 269 11.74 -9.54 3.25
C ARG A 269 11.42 -9.03 1.84
N SER A 270 11.63 -7.75 1.62
CA SER A 270 11.45 -7.14 0.30
C SER A 270 12.56 -7.55 -0.66
N PRO A 271 12.24 -8.00 -1.88
CA PRO A 271 13.22 -8.21 -2.94
C PRO A 271 13.63 -6.90 -3.63
N TRP A 272 13.00 -5.76 -3.29
CA TRP A 272 13.17 -4.49 -3.97
C TRP A 272 13.96 -3.51 -3.10
N LYS A 273 15.21 -3.23 -3.49
CA LYS A 273 16.10 -2.35 -2.73
C LYS A 273 15.51 -0.95 -2.55
N GLY A 274 15.44 -0.48 -1.31
CA GLY A 274 14.92 0.85 -0.96
C GLY A 274 13.39 0.92 -0.88
N ILE A 275 12.70 -0.22 -0.83
CA ILE A 275 11.26 -0.33 -0.65
C ILE A 275 10.99 -1.45 0.35
N GLY A 276 10.38 -1.15 1.49
CA GLY A 276 9.93 -2.16 2.46
C GLY A 276 8.65 -2.86 2.02
N LEU A 277 8.34 -4.01 2.64
CA LEU A 277 7.07 -4.71 2.48
C LEU A 277 6.51 -5.07 3.86
N ARG A 278 5.28 -4.65 4.16
CA ARG A 278 4.53 -5.00 5.37
C ARG A 278 3.25 -5.73 5.01
N VAL A 279 2.87 -6.72 5.81
CA VAL A 279 1.58 -7.39 5.73
C VAL A 279 0.88 -7.25 7.08
N ASP A 280 -0.32 -6.68 7.06
CA ASP A 280 -1.17 -6.51 8.24
C ASP A 280 -2.33 -7.49 8.14
N VAL A 281 -2.50 -8.35 9.14
CA VAL A 281 -3.38 -9.51 9.11
C VAL A 281 -4.50 -9.31 10.14
N TYR A 282 -5.68 -8.94 9.66
CA TYR A 282 -6.85 -8.67 10.49
C TYR A 282 -7.43 -9.95 11.10
N TYR A 283 -7.85 -9.85 12.35
CA TYR A 283 -8.63 -10.89 13.01
C TYR A 283 -10.09 -10.82 12.53
N ALA A 284 -10.70 -11.97 12.25
CA ALA A 284 -12.09 -12.03 11.78
C ALA A 284 -13.09 -11.48 12.83
N ASP A 285 -12.77 -11.64 14.11
CA ASP A 285 -13.53 -11.18 15.29
C ASP A 285 -13.33 -9.69 15.62
N ALA A 286 -12.45 -8.98 14.90
CA ALA A 286 -12.14 -7.57 15.15
C ALA A 286 -12.55 -6.61 14.01
N LEU A 287 -13.18 -7.12 12.95
CA LEU A 287 -13.68 -6.30 11.83
C LEU A 287 -15.04 -5.70 12.18
N GLU A 288 -15.03 -4.48 12.71
CA GLU A 288 -16.24 -3.74 13.07
C GLU A 288 -17.07 -3.36 11.84
N ALA A 289 -18.40 -3.36 11.99
CA ALA A 289 -19.33 -3.04 10.91
C ALA A 289 -19.10 -1.61 10.35
N ASP A 290 -18.73 -0.66 11.20
CA ASP A 290 -18.48 0.73 10.82
C ASP A 290 -17.14 0.93 10.08
N TRP A 291 -16.17 0.03 10.28
CA TRP A 291 -14.98 -0.07 9.41
C TRP A 291 -15.34 -0.67 8.05
N VAL A 292 -16.05 -1.82 8.06
CA VAL A 292 -16.43 -2.56 6.85
C VAL A 292 -17.30 -1.72 5.91
N THR A 293 -18.15 -0.84 6.45
CA THR A 293 -18.99 0.12 5.70
C THR A 293 -18.31 1.46 5.44
N GLY A 294 -17.08 1.68 5.94
CA GLY A 294 -16.37 2.96 5.86
C GLY A 294 -17.03 4.12 6.63
N LYS A 295 -18.09 3.83 7.40
CA LYS A 295 -18.88 4.79 8.17
C LYS A 295 -18.04 5.61 9.14
N TRP A 296 -17.19 4.92 9.90
CA TRP A 296 -16.33 5.55 10.91
C TRP A 296 -15.39 6.62 10.30
N LEU A 297 -14.72 6.29 9.18
CA LEU A 297 -13.87 7.24 8.46
C LEU A 297 -14.65 8.43 7.89
N ALA A 298 -15.90 8.22 7.46
CA ALA A 298 -16.73 9.27 6.88
C ALA A 298 -17.35 10.20 7.93
N GLU A 299 -17.81 9.67 9.06
CA GLU A 299 -18.49 10.41 10.13
C GLU A 299 -17.49 11.07 11.10
N GLU A 300 -16.44 10.35 11.55
CA GLU A 300 -15.48 10.86 12.54
C GLU A 300 -14.24 11.49 11.89
N GLY A 301 -13.68 10.86 10.86
CA GLY A 301 -12.50 11.38 10.16
C GLY A 301 -12.83 12.55 9.22
N GLY A 302 -13.98 12.46 8.56
CA GLY A 302 -14.47 13.43 7.60
C GLY A 302 -13.63 13.49 6.32
N ARG A 303 -14.27 13.93 5.24
CA ARG A 303 -13.62 14.03 3.92
C ARG A 303 -12.54 15.12 3.91
N ILE A 304 -11.44 14.84 3.23
CA ILE A 304 -10.45 15.83 2.82
C ILE A 304 -10.93 16.45 1.51
N HIS A 305 -10.97 17.78 1.47
CA HIS A 305 -11.34 18.54 0.29
C HIS A 305 -10.13 19.32 -0.20
N SER A 306 -10.07 19.53 -1.51
CA SER A 306 -9.19 20.52 -2.10
C SER A 306 -9.65 21.90 -1.65
N GLN A 307 -8.73 22.67 -1.07
CA GLN A 307 -8.98 24.08 -0.80
C GLN A 307 -9.23 24.77 -2.14
N LYS A 308 -10.27 25.60 -2.20
CA LYS A 308 -10.46 26.53 -3.32
C LYS A 308 -9.32 27.55 -3.24
N GLY A 309 -8.43 27.53 -4.22
CA GLY A 309 -7.45 28.59 -4.47
C GLY A 309 -8.12 29.86 -4.99
#